data_AF-A0A0F9IDT1-F1
#
_entry.id   AF-A0A0F9IDT1-F1
#
_cell.length_a   1.000
_cell.length_b   1.000
_cell.length_c   1.000
_cell.angle_alpha   90.00
_cell.angle_beta   90.00
_cell.angle_gamma   90.00
#
_symmetry.space_group_name_H-M   'P 1'
#
loop_
_entity.id
_entity.type
_entity.pdbx_description
1 polymer ?
#
loop_
_entity_poly.entity_id
_entity_poly.type
_entity_poly.pdbx_seq_one_letter_code
_entity_poly.pdbx_strand_id
1 'polypeptide(L)' 'MSNWITQMFRDWGIKLTDNPTCKKCGKGFKEHSDDDLLNCVEIQ' A
#
# COMPACT_ATOMS: atom_id res chain seq x y z
N MET A 1 -3.75 12.37 -0.33
CA MET A 1 -3.64 11.11 0.44
C MET A 1 -5.01 10.79 0.97
N SER A 2 -5.68 9.88 0.28
CA SER A 2 -7.04 9.47 0.64
C SER A 2 -6.97 8.67 1.95
N ASN A 3 -7.64 9.16 2.99
CA ASN A 3 -7.53 8.68 4.37
C ASN A 3 -7.98 7.22 4.58
N TRP A 4 -8.64 6.62 3.58
CA TRP A 4 -9.09 5.22 3.61
C TRP A 4 -7.90 4.25 3.46
N ILE A 5 -6.88 4.60 2.69
CA ILE A 5 -5.74 3.72 2.45
C ILE A 5 -4.84 3.60 3.66
N THR A 6 -4.65 4.71 4.37
CA THR A 6 -3.86 4.77 5.60
C THR A 6 -4.51 3.95 6.71
N GLN A 7 -5.85 3.89 6.74
CA GLN A 7 -6.60 3.01 7.63
C GLN A 7 -6.42 1.54 7.26
N MET A 8 -6.57 1.17 5.98
CA MET A 8 -6.32 -0.19 5.49
C MET A 8 -4.91 -0.69 5.87
N PHE A 9 -3.87 0.11 5.60
CA PHE A 9 -2.50 -0.25 5.97
C PHE A 9 -2.33 -0.42 7.48
N ARG A 10 -2.98 0.44 8.28
CA ARG A 10 -2.95 0.35 9.73
C ARG A 10 -3.64 -0.92 10.25
N ASP A 11 -4.79 -1.29 9.70
CA ASP A 11 -5.50 -2.54 10.02
C ASP A 11 -4.64 -3.77 9.75
N TRP A 12 -3.83 -3.72 8.68
CA TRP A 12 -2.90 -4.80 8.32
C TRP A 12 -1.56 -4.73 9.06
N GLY A 13 -1.35 -3.74 9.93
CA GLY A 13 -0.08 -3.52 10.63
C GLY A 13 1.08 -3.06 9.73
N ILE A 14 0.78 -2.65 8.49
CA ILE A 14 1.76 -2.13 7.55
C ILE A 14 1.95 -0.63 7.81
N LYS A 15 3.20 -0.23 8.10
CA LYS A 15 3.53 1.19 8.19
C LYS A 15 3.91 1.71 6.81
N LEU A 16 3.15 2.67 6.28
CA LEU A 16 3.46 3.38 5.03
C LEU A 16 4.86 4.04 5.02
N THR A 17 5.40 4.35 6.20
CA THR A 17 6.76 4.89 6.35
C THR A 17 7.84 3.92 5.86
N ASP A 18 7.61 2.61 5.97
CA ASP A 18 8.55 1.56 5.56
C ASP A 18 8.60 1.38 4.03
N ASN A 19 7.73 2.06 3.28
CA ASN A 19 7.64 1.99 1.82
C ASN A 19 7.77 0.55 1.28
N PRO A 20 6.87 -0.36 1.69
CA PRO A 20 6.96 -1.76 1.29
C PRO A 20 6.97 -1.87 -0.23
N THR A 21 7.56 -2.95 -0.74
CA THR A 21 7.61 -3.21 -2.18
C THR A 21 6.34 -3.91 -2.64
N CYS A 22 5.70 -3.40 -3.68
CA CYS A 22 4.56 -4.04 -4.32
C CYS A 22 4.98 -5.35 -4.97
N LYS A 23 4.40 -6.47 -4.55
CA LYS A 23 4.68 -7.80 -5.14
C LYS A 23 4.33 -7.87 -6.63
N LYS A 24 3.32 -7.10 -7.06
CA LYS A 24 2.80 -7.14 -8.44
C LYS A 24 3.71 -6.46 -9.46
N CYS A 25 4.39 -5.38 -9.08
CA CYS A 25 5.21 -4.61 -10.02
C CYS A 25 6.64 -4.30 -9.52
N GLY A 26 6.97 -4.63 -8.27
CA GLY A 26 8.29 -4.40 -7.67
C GLY A 26 8.57 -2.96 -7.25
N LYS A 27 7.61 -2.03 -7.36
CA LYS A 27 7.78 -0.62 -6.96
C LYS A 27 7.44 -0.39 -5.49
N GLY A 28 8.03 0.65 -4.89
CA GLY A 28 7.69 1.07 -3.53
C GLY A 28 6.27 1.64 -3.47
N PHE A 29 5.57 1.47 -2.36
CA PHE A 29 4.20 1.98 -2.18
C PHE A 29 4.10 3.51 -2.34
N LYS A 30 5.19 4.26 -2.11
CA LYS A 30 5.29 5.70 -2.38
C LYS A 30 5.28 6.05 -3.87
N GLU A 31 5.58 5.09 -4.74
CA GLU A 31 5.55 5.25 -6.19
C GLU A 31 4.18 4.88 -6.79
N HIS A 32 3.26 4.37 -5.96
CA HIS A 32 1.90 4.03 -6.36
C HIS A 32 0.91 5.14 -6.01
N SER A 33 -0.11 5.29 -6.85
CA SER A 33 -1.30 6.06 -6.53
C SER A 33 -2.19 5.30 -5.55
N ASP A 34 -3.04 6.00 -4.81
CA ASP A 34 -3.99 5.40 -3.87
C ASP A 34 -4.83 4.27 -4.53
N ASP A 35 -5.30 4.45 -5.77
CA ASP A 35 -6.04 3.40 -6.51
C ASP A 35 -5.20 2.15 -6.88
N ASP A 36 -3.93 2.34 -7.21
CA ASP A 36 -3.02 1.23 -7.57
C ASP A 36 -2.52 0.47 -6.34
N LEU A 37 -2.44 1.15 -5.19
CA LEU A 37 -2.07 0.53 -3.92
C LEU A 37 -3.02 -0.61 -3.53
N LEU A 38 -4.32 -0.47 -3.81
CA LEU A 38 -5.31 -1.53 -3.60
C LEU A 38 -4.95 -2.82 -4.37
N ASN A 39 -4.38 -2.67 -5.56
CA ASN A 39 -3.96 -3.79 -6.42
C ASN A 39 -2.60 -4.38 -6.03
N CYS A 40 -1.85 -3.67 -5.19
CA CYS A 40 -0.51 -4.06 -4.75
C CYS A 40 -0.49 -4.84 -3.44
N VAL A 41 -1.51 -4.65 -2.60
CA VAL A 41 -1.74 -5.49 -1.43
C VAL A 41 -2.57 -6.69 -1.87
N GLU A 42 -1.90 -7.81 -2.17
CA GLU A 42 -2.58 -9.11 -2.23
C GLU A 42 -3.17 -9.37 -0.84
N ILE A 43 -4.48 -9.14 -0.69
CA ILE A 43 -5.25 -9.66 0.45
C ILE A 43 -5.30 -11.17 0.22
N GLN A 44 -4.53 -11.93 1.02
CA GLN A 44 -4.70 -13.39 1.08
C GLN A 44 -6.03 -13.73 1.74
#